data_AF-A0A6L6BQN4-F1
#
_entry.id   AF-A0A6L6BQN4-F1
#
_cell.length_a   1.000
_cell.length_b   1.000
_cell.length_c   1.000
_cell.angle_alpha   90.00
_cell.angle_beta   90.00
_cell.angle_gamma   90.00
#
_symmetry.space_group_name_H-M   'P 1'
#
loop_
_entity.id
_entity.type
_entity.pdbx_description
1 polymer ?
#
loop_
_entity_poly.entity_id
_entity_poly.type
_entity_poly.pdbx_seq_one_letter_code
_entity_poly.pdbx_strand_id
1 'polypeptide(L)'
;SESGKFCVNILADGQDELCWKFAKEPADGETSKFSGVEWKPSANGSPILAGVIGSIDCTIEVVYEVGDHFFVVGRVQDLAQNDDVAAAMVFFRGKVASVKMPTVE
;
A
#
# COMPACT_ATOMS: atom_id res chain seq x y z
N SER A 1 10.92 -6.48 10.12
CA SER A 1 9.91 -7.54 10.35
C SER A 1 10.63 -8.88 10.33
N GLU A 2 10.20 -9.85 11.14
CA GLU A 2 10.78 -11.21 11.08
C GLU A 2 10.46 -11.93 9.77
N SER A 3 9.50 -11.43 8.97
CA SER A 3 9.09 -12.02 7.70
C SER A 3 10.11 -11.90 6.56
N GLY A 4 11.04 -10.94 6.62
CA GLY A 4 12.01 -10.68 5.55
C GLY A 4 11.41 -10.21 4.21
N LYS A 5 10.12 -9.88 4.16
CA LYS A 5 9.36 -9.55 2.94
C LYS A 5 8.23 -8.56 3.21
N PHE A 6 7.84 -7.80 2.19
CA PHE A 6 6.75 -6.83 2.23
C PHE A 6 6.16 -6.59 0.84
N CYS A 7 4.90 -6.18 0.78
CA CYS A 7 4.26 -5.73 -0.45
C CYS A 7 3.83 -4.26 -0.30
N VAL A 8 4.20 -3.43 -1.27
CA VAL A 8 3.70 -2.06 -1.41
C VAL A 8 2.40 -2.12 -2.19
N ASN A 9 1.34 -1.51 -1.66
CA ASN A 9 0.05 -1.39 -2.31
C ASN A 9 -0.18 0.08 -2.68
N ILE A 10 -0.26 0.40 -3.97
CA ILE A 10 -0.45 1.76 -4.47
C ILE A 10 -1.95 2.03 -4.56
N LEU A 11 -2.46 2.89 -3.69
CA LEU A 11 -3.91 3.10 -3.56
C LEU A 11 -4.48 3.93 -4.73
N ALA A 12 -5.64 3.49 -5.18
CA ALA A 12 -6.52 4.19 -6.10
C ALA A 12 -7.25 5.35 -5.41
N ASP A 13 -7.75 6.28 -6.22
CA ASP A 13 -8.79 7.21 -5.81
C ASP A 13 -10.02 6.46 -5.22
N GLY A 14 -10.67 7.07 -4.23
CA GLY A 14 -11.82 6.49 -3.52
C GLY A 14 -11.48 5.42 -2.47
N GLN A 15 -10.20 5.06 -2.28
CA GLN A 15 -9.77 4.13 -1.23
C GLN A 15 -9.49 4.82 0.11
N ASP A 16 -10.13 5.95 0.38
CA ASP A 16 -9.91 6.81 1.56
C ASP A 16 -10.10 6.04 2.86
N GLU A 17 -11.18 5.25 2.95
CA GLU A 17 -11.46 4.42 4.12
C GLU A 17 -10.34 3.41 4.37
N LEU A 18 -9.82 2.79 3.31
CA LEU A 18 -8.71 1.84 3.38
C LEU A 18 -7.41 2.53 3.84
N CYS A 19 -7.10 3.70 3.27
CA CYS A 19 -5.96 4.51 3.67
C CYS A 19 -6.00 4.82 5.18
N TRP A 20 -7.13 5.33 5.65
CA TRP A 20 -7.29 5.71 7.06
C TRP A 20 -7.37 4.52 8.00
N LYS A 21 -7.88 3.37 7.57
CA LYS A 21 -7.88 2.13 8.35
C LYS A 21 -6.46 1.67 8.67
N PHE A 22 -5.56 1.68 7.67
CA PHE A 22 -4.16 1.27 7.89
C PHE A 22 -3.30 2.31 8.62
N ALA A 23 -3.69 3.59 8.56
CA ALA A 23 -3.01 4.69 9.27
C ALA A 23 -3.31 4.76 10.78
N LYS A 24 -4.33 4.05 11.26
CA LYS A 24 -4.77 4.05 12.67
C LYS A 24 -4.57 2.68 13.29
N GLU A 25 -4.71 2.61 14.62
CA GLU A 25 -4.84 1.32 15.32
C GLU A 25 -6.18 0.65 14.99
N PRO A 26 -6.26 -0.70 15.03
CA PRO A 26 -7.52 -1.41 14.87
C PRO A 26 -8.59 -0.88 15.84
N ALA A 27 -9.83 -0.78 15.37
CA ALA A 27 -10.94 -0.35 16.23
C ALA A 27 -11.29 -1.40 17.28
N ASP A 28 -12.03 -1.01 18.32
CA ASP A 28 -12.51 -1.93 19.35
C ASP A 28 -13.29 -3.10 18.71
N GLY A 29 -12.85 -4.33 18.99
CA GLY A 29 -13.44 -5.55 18.43
C GLY A 29 -12.81 -6.03 17.12
N GLU A 30 -11.92 -5.26 16.49
CA GLU A 30 -11.12 -5.74 15.35
C GLU A 30 -9.86 -6.47 15.83
N THR A 31 -9.58 -7.63 15.22
CA THR A 31 -8.39 -8.43 15.56
C THR A 31 -7.14 -7.97 14.81
N SER A 32 -7.31 -7.23 13.71
CA SER A 32 -6.21 -6.67 12.94
C SER A 32 -6.68 -5.54 12.02
N LYS A 33 -5.75 -4.75 11.47
CA LYS A 33 -6.05 -3.75 10.43
C LYS A 33 -6.62 -4.35 9.14
N PHE A 34 -6.51 -5.67 8.96
CA PHE A 34 -7.07 -6.40 7.82
C PHE A 34 -8.51 -6.88 8.05
N SER A 35 -9.08 -6.70 9.25
CA SER A 35 -10.47 -7.09 9.53
C SER A 35 -11.43 -6.41 8.55
N GLY A 36 -12.15 -7.20 7.75
CA GLY A 36 -13.08 -6.71 6.72
C GLY A 36 -12.41 -6.17 5.45
N VAL A 37 -11.09 -6.31 5.29
CA VAL A 37 -10.36 -5.89 4.09
C VAL A 37 -10.21 -7.08 3.14
N GLU A 38 -10.62 -6.91 1.89
CA GLU A 38 -10.36 -7.91 0.85
C GLU A 38 -8.91 -7.83 0.37
N TRP A 39 -8.21 -8.96 0.38
CA TRP A 39 -6.84 -9.08 -0.10
C TRP A 39 -6.53 -10.50 -0.57
N LYS A 40 -5.50 -10.65 -1.38
CA LYS A 40 -4.95 -11.93 -1.83
C LYS A 40 -3.44 -11.99 -1.57
N PRO A 41 -2.85 -13.18 -1.38
CA PRO A 41 -1.40 -13.29 -1.25
C PRO A 41 -0.69 -12.97 -2.57
N SER A 42 0.44 -12.28 -2.47
CA SER A 42 1.44 -12.17 -3.55
C SER A 42 2.16 -13.49 -3.78
N ALA A 43 3.04 -13.55 -4.78
CA ALA A 43 3.90 -14.70 -5.01
C ALA A 43 4.76 -15.05 -3.77
N ASN A 44 5.23 -14.04 -3.01
CA ASN A 44 5.93 -14.26 -1.74
C ASN A 44 4.99 -14.34 -0.53
N GLY A 45 3.67 -14.28 -0.72
CA GLY A 45 2.67 -14.41 0.34
C GLY A 45 2.41 -13.13 1.15
N SER A 46 2.92 -11.97 0.71
CA SER A 46 2.56 -10.67 1.28
C SER A 46 1.17 -10.22 0.79
N PRO A 47 0.41 -9.44 1.56
CA PRO A 47 -0.97 -9.10 1.20
C PRO A 47 -1.02 -8.05 0.08
N ILE A 48 -1.73 -8.38 -1.00
CA ILE A 48 -2.14 -7.47 -2.08
C ILE A 48 -3.61 -7.12 -1.86
N LEU A 49 -3.90 -5.84 -1.62
CA LEU A 49 -5.25 -5.35 -1.34
C LEU A 49 -6.07 -5.28 -2.62
N ALA A 50 -7.39 -5.49 -2.52
CA ALA A 50 -8.29 -5.35 -3.66
C ALA A 50 -8.39 -3.89 -4.14
N GLY A 51 -8.56 -3.69 -5.45
CA GLY A 51 -8.83 -2.38 -6.06
C GLY A 51 -7.65 -1.40 -6.10
N VAL A 52 -6.45 -1.82 -5.72
CA VAL A 52 -5.24 -0.98 -5.81
C VAL A 52 -4.83 -0.75 -7.27
N ILE A 53 -4.15 0.37 -7.54
CA ILE A 53 -3.55 0.67 -8.85
C ILE A 53 -2.47 -0.33 -9.20
N GLY A 54 -1.73 -0.76 -8.19
CA GLY A 54 -0.66 -1.70 -8.39
C GLY A 54 -0.09 -2.18 -7.08
N SER A 55 0.70 -3.24 -7.21
CA SER A 55 1.39 -3.88 -6.10
C SER A 55 2.84 -4.15 -6.47
N ILE A 56 3.74 -3.97 -5.51
CA ILE A 56 5.16 -4.27 -5.65
C ILE A 56 5.55 -5.22 -4.52
N ASP A 57 5.82 -6.47 -4.86
CA ASP A 57 6.19 -7.51 -3.90
C ASP A 57 7.71 -7.60 -3.78
N CYS A 58 8.21 -7.52 -2.54
CA CYS A 58 9.62 -7.33 -2.24
C CYS A 58 10.12 -8.29 -1.15
N THR A 59 11.36 -8.74 -1.30
CA THR A 59 12.18 -9.21 -0.17
C THR A 59 12.99 -8.04 0.39
N ILE A 60 13.30 -8.06 1.69
CA ILE A 60 14.14 -7.04 2.32
C ILE A 60 15.59 -7.29 1.92
N GLU A 61 16.20 -6.34 1.23
CA GLU A 61 17.62 -6.37 0.84
C GLU A 61 18.50 -5.83 1.97
N VAL A 62 18.16 -4.65 2.48
CA VAL A 62 18.89 -3.99 3.58
C VAL A 62 17.96 -3.06 4.35
N VAL A 63 18.25 -2.91 5.63
CA VAL A 63 17.57 -1.98 6.54
C VAL A 63 18.61 -1.06 7.15
N TYR A 64 18.38 0.25 7.05
CA TYR A 64 19.19 1.27 7.72
C TYR A 64 18.39 1.92 8.84
N GLU A 65 18.99 2.07 10.00
CA GLU A 65 18.47 2.93 11.08
C GLU A 65 18.67 4.40 10.71
N VAL A 66 17.60 5.17 10.70
CA VAL A 66 17.61 6.60 10.36
C VAL A 66 16.78 7.36 11.39
N GLY A 67 17.40 7.65 12.53
CA GLY A 67 16.75 8.35 13.65
C GLY A 67 15.67 7.48 14.29
N ASP A 68 14.43 7.96 14.25
CA ASP A 68 13.23 7.27 14.75
C ASP A 68 12.56 6.35 13.71
N HIS A 69 13.14 6.25 12.50
CA HIS A 69 12.60 5.43 11.41
C HIS A 69 13.64 4.43 10.89
N PHE A 70 13.14 3.41 10.19
CA PHE A 70 13.95 2.53 9.36
C PHE A 70 13.79 2.91 7.89
N PHE A 71 14.91 3.05 7.18
CA PHE A 71 14.92 3.08 5.73
C PHE A 71 15.10 1.64 5.21
N VAL A 72 14.04 1.07 4.66
CA VAL A 72 14.01 -0.33 4.19
C VAL A 72 14.15 -0.35 2.67
N VAL A 73 15.22 -0.99 2.19
CA VAL A 73 15.42 -1.24 0.75
C VAL A 73 14.88 -2.62 0.42
N GLY A 74 13.91 -2.68 -0.49
CA GLY A 74 13.34 -3.92 -0.99
C GLY A 74 13.89 -4.30 -2.36
N ARG A 75 14.22 -5.58 -2.55
CA ARG A 75 14.46 -6.17 -3.87
C ARG A 75 13.13 -6.64 -4.44
N VAL A 76 12.68 -5.98 -5.51
CA VAL A 76 11.44 -6.33 -6.23
C VAL A 76 11.53 -7.76 -6.76
N GLN A 77 10.54 -8.57 -6.42
CA GLN A 77 10.38 -9.95 -6.90
C GLN A 77 9.27 -10.05 -7.93
N ASP A 78 8.21 -9.28 -7.75
CA ASP A 78 7.06 -9.24 -8.66
C ASP A 78 6.38 -7.87 -8.62
N LEU A 79 5.71 -7.50 -9.70
CA LEU A 79 4.93 -6.27 -9.80
C LEU A 79 3.68 -6.50 -10.65
N ALA A 80 2.58 -5.89 -10.24
CA ALA A 80 1.32 -5.91 -10.98
C ALA A 80 0.73 -4.50 -11.05
N GLN A 81 0.09 -4.23 -12.18
CA GLN A 81 -0.67 -3.01 -12.42
C GLN A 81 -2.12 -3.38 -12.72
N ASN A 82 -3.03 -2.53 -12.29
CA ASN A 82 -4.45 -2.60 -12.59
C ASN A 82 -4.81 -1.48 -13.57
N ASP A 83 -4.91 -1.83 -14.85
CA ASP A 83 -5.17 -0.88 -15.94
C ASP A 83 -6.59 -0.31 -15.92
N ASP A 84 -7.51 -0.92 -15.16
CA ASP A 84 -8.89 -0.46 -15.01
C ASP A 84 -9.02 0.72 -14.02
N VAL A 85 -7.93 1.07 -13.31
CA VAL A 85 -7.94 2.13 -12.30
C VAL A 85 -7.33 3.43 -12.83
N ALA A 86 -8.16 4.45 -12.98
CA ALA A 86 -7.81 5.66 -13.71
C ALA A 86 -6.97 6.69 -12.93
N ALA A 87 -7.12 6.79 -11.60
CA ALA A 87 -6.53 7.88 -10.81
C ALA A 87 -5.92 7.38 -9.50
N ALA A 88 -4.72 7.89 -9.19
CA ALA A 88 -4.01 7.64 -7.94
C ALA A 88 -4.51 8.51 -6.80
N MET A 89 -4.52 7.92 -5.60
CA MET A 89 -4.63 8.70 -4.38
C MET A 89 -3.32 9.41 -4.10
N VAL A 90 -3.40 10.69 -3.75
CA VAL A 90 -2.31 11.50 -3.21
C VAL A 90 -2.65 11.98 -1.81
N PHE A 91 -1.61 12.24 -1.03
CA PHE A 91 -1.73 12.86 0.28
C PHE A 91 -1.07 14.24 0.26
N PHE A 92 -1.84 15.29 0.55
CA PHE A 92 -1.36 16.65 0.56
C PHE A 92 -2.01 17.47 1.67
N ARG A 93 -1.19 18.17 2.45
CA ARG A 93 -1.63 19.05 3.57
C ARG A 93 -2.58 18.35 4.55
N GLY A 94 -2.28 17.10 4.90
CA GLY A 94 -3.07 16.33 5.87
C GLY A 94 -4.35 15.70 5.31
N LYS A 95 -4.54 15.71 3.98
CA LYS A 95 -5.75 15.22 3.32
C LYS A 95 -5.40 14.28 2.17
N VAL A 96 -6.22 13.26 1.99
CA VAL A 96 -6.23 12.42 0.78
C VAL A 96 -6.99 13.15 -0.33
N ALA A 97 -6.55 12.96 -1.57
CA ALA A 97 -7.16 13.53 -2.77
C ALA A 97 -6.85 12.68 -4.00
N SER A 98 -7.55 12.93 -5.09
CA SER A 98 -7.35 12.27 -6.39
C SER A 98 -6.36 13.04 -7.27
N VAL A 99 -5.49 12.32 -7.98
CA VAL A 99 -4.67 12.91 -9.06
C VAL A 99 -5.54 13.22 -10.27
N LYS A 100 -5.56 14.49 -10.69
CA LYS A 100 -6.10 14.86 -11.99
C LYS A 100 -5.01 14.77 -13.04
N MET A 101 -5.17 13.88 -14.01
CA MET A 101 -4.31 13.86 -15.18
C MET A 101 -4.53 15.15 -15.98
N PRO A 102 -3.46 15.83 -16.44
CA PRO A 102 -3.62 16.94 -17.37
C PRO A 102 -4.36 16.46 -18.62
N THR A 103 -5.34 17.23 -19.09
CA THR A 103 -5.84 17.06 -20.45
C THR A 103 -4.72 17.43 -21.40
N VAL A 104 -4.32 16.50 -22.25
CA VAL A 104 -3.48 16.81 -23.41
C VAL A 104 -4.38 17.55 -24.39
N GLU A 105 -4.08 18.82 -24.66
CA GLU A 105 -4.66 19.56 -25.80
C GLU A 105 -4.07 19.07 -27.13
#